data_AF-A0A961F802-F1
#
_entry.id   AF-A0A961F802-F1
#
_cell.length_a   1.000
_cell.length_b   1.000
_cell.length_c   1.000
_cell.angle_alpha   90.00
_cell.angle_beta   90.00
_cell.angle_gamma   90.00
#
_symmetry.space_group_name_H-M   'P 1'
#
loop_
_entity.id
_entity.type
_entity.pdbx_description
1 polymer ?
#
loop_
_entity_poly.entity_id
_entity_poly.type
_entity_poly.pdbx_seq_one_letter_code
_entity_poly.pdbx_strand_id
1 'polypeptide(L)'
;MNFTIRLLSRVLLSLALLTAPALAQSPVLSQFLPDLVAADLVSGAEGFGPIQDDLPVAPILKGGETVGWVFITSDFVGTTGYSGKPIHVAVAIGPDAILQAVKLVKHSEPIVLIGIPDARVKALTESYAGLDIAAEAASGGAAHDLNIISGATVTIMVIDDSVVRSSIRVARELGLGGLAPATAPEG
;
A
#
# COMPACT_ATOMS: atom_id res chain seq x y z
N MET A 1 -18.73 -9.14 57.34
CA MET A 1 -18.32 -10.15 56.34
C MET A 1 -19.00 -10.00 54.97
N ASN A 2 -20.16 -9.33 54.85
CA ASN A 2 -20.89 -9.21 53.58
C ASN A 2 -20.52 -7.98 52.72
N PHE A 3 -19.75 -7.03 53.26
CA PHE A 3 -19.40 -5.78 52.57
C PHE A 3 -18.13 -5.92 51.71
N THR A 4 -17.13 -6.66 52.20
CA THR A 4 -15.88 -6.96 51.49
C THR A 4 -16.08 -7.89 50.29
N ILE A 5 -17.01 -8.86 50.37
CA ILE A 5 -17.34 -9.78 49.27
C ILE A 5 -18.08 -9.05 48.13
N ARG A 6 -18.93 -8.06 48.44
CA ARG A 6 -19.63 -7.24 47.43
C ARG A 6 -18.71 -6.26 46.71
N LEU A 7 -17.67 -5.76 47.37
CA LEU A 7 -16.68 -4.87 46.76
C LEU A 7 -15.75 -5.63 45.81
N LEU A 8 -15.31 -6.84 46.18
CA LEU A 8 -14.50 -7.69 45.31
C LEU A 8 -15.26 -8.14 44.04
N SER A 9 -16.55 -8.45 44.14
CA SER A 9 -17.37 -8.83 42.98
C SER A 9 -17.59 -7.67 41.99
N ARG A 10 -17.61 -6.41 42.47
CA ARG A 10 -17.74 -5.25 41.57
C ARG A 10 -16.43 -4.89 40.87
N VAL A 11 -15.28 -5.11 41.52
CA VAL A 11 -13.96 -4.88 40.93
C VAL A 11 -13.63 -5.94 39.87
N LEU A 12 -14.01 -7.20 40.07
CA LEU A 12 -13.84 -8.24 39.04
C LEU A 12 -14.78 -8.05 37.83
N LEU A 13 -15.98 -7.48 38.02
CA LEU A 13 -16.90 -7.23 36.91
C LEU A 13 -16.52 -6.00 36.06
N SER A 14 -15.78 -5.04 36.62
CA SER A 14 -15.27 -3.87 35.88
C SER A 14 -13.96 -4.14 35.14
N LEU A 15 -13.21 -5.19 35.49
CA LEU A 15 -11.97 -5.56 34.77
C LEU A 15 -12.25 -6.42 33.52
N ALA A 16 -13.46 -6.99 33.40
CA ALA A 16 -13.87 -7.80 32.25
C ALA A 16 -14.36 -6.98 31.03
N LEU A 17 -14.48 -5.64 31.14
CA LEU A 17 -15.04 -4.78 30.08
C LEU A 17 -13.98 -4.08 29.20
N LEU A 18 -12.69 -4.34 29.39
CA LEU A 18 -11.62 -3.65 28.67
C LEU A 18 -11.01 -4.42 27.49
N THR A 19 -11.48 -5.64 27.21
CA THR A 19 -11.13 -6.37 25.98
C THR A 19 -12.18 -6.10 24.91
N ALA A 20 -12.32 -4.84 24.49
CA ALA A 20 -12.93 -4.58 23.20
C ALA A 20 -11.94 -5.13 22.15
N PRO A 21 -12.32 -6.09 21.28
CA PRO A 21 -11.47 -6.41 20.15
C PRO A 21 -11.28 -5.11 19.39
N ALA A 22 -10.02 -4.71 19.16
CA ALA A 22 -9.74 -3.64 18.23
C ALA A 22 -10.41 -4.04 16.92
N LEU A 23 -11.43 -3.27 16.50
CA LEU A 23 -12.02 -3.47 15.18
C LEU A 23 -10.89 -3.23 14.19
N ALA A 24 -10.35 -4.31 13.62
CA ALA A 24 -9.35 -4.23 12.58
C ALA A 24 -9.96 -3.38 11.47
N GLN A 25 -9.39 -2.20 11.23
CA GLN A 25 -9.82 -1.37 10.12
C GLN A 25 -9.57 -2.17 8.85
N SER A 26 -10.60 -2.33 8.02
CA SER A 26 -10.45 -3.01 6.75
C SER A 26 -9.39 -2.30 5.91
N PRO A 27 -8.46 -3.04 5.28
CA PRO A 27 -7.45 -2.46 4.41
C PRO A 27 -8.07 -1.53 3.36
N VAL A 28 -7.39 -0.43 3.02
CA VAL A 28 -7.78 0.45 1.92
C VAL A 28 -7.88 -0.34 0.61
N LEU A 29 -7.02 -1.34 0.40
CA LEU A 29 -7.12 -2.28 -0.71
C LEU A 29 -8.52 -2.87 -0.90
N SER A 30 -9.22 -3.23 0.19
CA SER A 30 -10.58 -3.80 0.10
C SER A 30 -11.61 -2.85 -0.54
N GLN A 31 -11.35 -1.54 -0.49
CA GLN A 31 -12.23 -0.52 -1.06
C GLN A 31 -12.01 -0.35 -2.56
N PHE A 32 -10.81 -0.65 -3.08
CA PHE A 32 -10.43 -0.42 -4.48
C PHE A 32 -10.31 -1.70 -5.31
N LEU A 33 -10.03 -2.85 -4.69
CA LEU A 33 -9.87 -4.12 -5.38
C LEU A 33 -11.06 -4.49 -6.29
N PRO A 34 -12.34 -4.24 -5.92
CA PRO A 34 -13.48 -4.52 -6.79
C PRO A 34 -13.52 -3.71 -8.09
N ASP A 35 -12.90 -2.52 -8.10
CA ASP A 35 -12.86 -1.62 -9.26
C ASP A 35 -11.61 -1.84 -10.13
N LEU A 36 -10.67 -2.67 -9.68
CA LEU A 36 -9.49 -3.05 -10.43
C LEU A 36 -9.77 -4.23 -11.35
N VAL A 37 -9.10 -4.25 -12.50
CA VAL A 37 -9.12 -5.37 -13.44
C VAL A 37 -7.74 -6.00 -13.47
N ALA A 38 -7.65 -7.28 -13.09
CA ALA A 38 -6.37 -7.99 -13.00
C ALA A 38 -5.60 -7.99 -14.33
N ALA A 39 -6.30 -8.19 -15.45
CA ALA A 39 -5.72 -8.17 -16.80
C ALA A 39 -5.10 -6.82 -17.18
N ASP A 40 -5.58 -5.72 -16.59
CA ASP A 40 -5.02 -4.39 -16.82
C ASP A 40 -3.80 -4.09 -15.92
N LEU A 41 -3.49 -4.97 -14.96
CA LEU A 41 -2.29 -4.88 -14.11
C LEU A 41 -1.20 -5.84 -14.57
N VAL A 42 -1.59 -7.06 -14.94
CA VAL A 42 -0.68 -8.11 -15.42
C VAL A 42 -1.30 -8.77 -16.63
N SER A 43 -0.55 -8.77 -17.74
CA SER A 43 -1.06 -9.29 -19.02
C SER A 43 -1.45 -10.78 -18.93
N GLY A 44 -2.72 -11.04 -19.24
CA GLY A 44 -3.31 -12.38 -19.19
C GLY A 44 -3.63 -12.88 -17.77
N ALA A 45 -3.60 -12.02 -16.75
CA ALA A 45 -4.19 -12.36 -15.45
C ALA A 45 -5.72 -12.43 -15.55
N GLU A 46 -6.29 -13.35 -14.77
CA GLU A 46 -7.70 -13.74 -14.84
C GLU A 46 -8.51 -13.19 -13.66
N GLY A 47 -7.84 -12.85 -12.55
CA GLY A 47 -8.50 -12.31 -11.37
C GLY A 47 -7.56 -12.08 -10.20
N PHE A 48 -8.15 -11.79 -9.05
CA PHE A 48 -7.45 -11.64 -7.78
C PHE A 48 -7.79 -12.78 -6.83
N GLY A 49 -6.82 -13.20 -6.03
CA GLY A 49 -7.05 -14.02 -4.84
C GLY A 49 -7.62 -13.20 -3.68
N PRO A 50 -7.93 -13.84 -2.54
CA PRO A 50 -8.33 -13.12 -1.34
C PRO A 50 -7.20 -12.20 -0.85
N ILE A 51 -7.57 -11.08 -0.23
CA ILE A 51 -6.62 -10.25 0.52
C ILE A 51 -6.05 -11.11 1.65
N GLN A 52 -4.72 -11.08 1.85
CA GLN A 52 -4.09 -11.84 2.92
C GLN A 52 -4.45 -11.26 4.29
N ASP A 53 -4.55 -12.13 5.31
CA ASP A 53 -4.99 -11.72 6.65
C ASP A 53 -3.99 -10.80 7.36
N ASP A 54 -2.69 -11.07 7.22
CA ASP A 54 -1.63 -10.37 7.94
C ASP A 54 -0.96 -9.23 7.13
N LEU A 55 -1.25 -9.14 5.84
CA LEU A 55 -0.65 -8.18 4.93
C LEU A 55 -1.70 -7.69 3.93
N PRO A 56 -1.91 -6.36 3.78
CA PRO A 56 -2.95 -5.83 2.89
C PRO A 56 -2.54 -5.89 1.41
N VAL A 57 -2.36 -7.11 0.90
CA VAL A 57 -2.03 -7.47 -0.47
C VAL A 57 -3.01 -8.53 -0.96
N ALA A 58 -3.33 -8.54 -2.26
CA ALA A 58 -4.09 -9.60 -2.90
C ALA A 58 -3.24 -10.28 -3.99
N PRO A 59 -3.21 -11.63 -4.07
CA PRO A 59 -2.57 -12.33 -5.19
C PRO A 59 -3.22 -11.95 -6.52
N ILE A 60 -2.42 -11.79 -7.57
CA ILE A 60 -2.88 -11.67 -8.95
C ILE A 60 -2.76 -13.06 -9.58
N LEU A 61 -3.86 -13.60 -10.10
CA LEU A 61 -3.96 -14.99 -10.52
C LEU A 61 -3.98 -15.13 -12.04
N LYS A 62 -3.27 -16.14 -12.55
CA LYS A 62 -3.30 -16.57 -13.95
C LYS A 62 -3.23 -18.09 -14.00
N GLY A 63 -4.25 -18.76 -14.55
CA GLY A 63 -4.31 -20.21 -14.57
C GLY A 63 -4.33 -20.86 -13.18
N GLY A 64 -4.82 -20.13 -12.16
CA GLY A 64 -4.82 -20.58 -10.77
C GLY A 64 -3.49 -20.38 -10.01
N GLU A 65 -2.45 -19.89 -10.67
CA GLU A 65 -1.15 -19.58 -10.05
C GLU A 65 -1.03 -18.08 -9.75
N THR A 66 -0.35 -17.76 -8.64
CA THR A 66 -0.01 -16.38 -8.30
C THR A 66 1.14 -15.90 -9.19
N VAL A 67 0.88 -14.87 -10.00
CA VAL A 67 1.87 -14.25 -10.91
C VAL A 67 2.38 -12.88 -10.41
N GLY A 68 1.86 -12.42 -9.28
CA GLY A 68 2.22 -11.18 -8.62
C GLY A 68 1.26 -10.86 -7.48
N TRP A 69 1.42 -9.69 -6.87
CA TRP A 69 0.56 -9.19 -5.81
C TRP A 69 0.16 -7.75 -6.10
N VAL A 70 -1.09 -7.39 -5.80
CA VAL A 70 -1.57 -6.01 -5.85
C VAL A 70 -1.80 -5.46 -4.44
N PHE A 71 -1.47 -4.20 -4.25
CA PHE A 71 -1.69 -3.49 -2.99
C PHE A 71 -1.93 -1.99 -3.21
N ILE A 72 -2.37 -1.27 -2.18
CA ILE A 72 -2.53 0.19 -2.20
C ILE A 72 -1.45 0.84 -1.34
N THR A 73 -0.73 1.82 -1.88
CA THR A 73 0.41 2.47 -1.20
C THR A 73 0.05 3.03 0.19
N SER A 74 -1.15 3.58 0.33
CA SER A 74 -1.66 4.17 1.59
C SER A 74 -1.95 3.16 2.70
N ASP A 75 -1.96 1.86 2.42
CA ASP A 75 -2.01 0.83 3.47
C ASP A 75 -0.65 0.65 4.17
N PHE A 76 0.45 1.10 3.54
CA PHE A 76 1.82 0.80 4.00
C PHE A 76 2.57 2.02 4.49
N VAL A 77 2.32 3.20 3.91
CA VAL A 77 3.03 4.45 4.18
C VAL A 77 2.07 5.64 4.14
N GLY A 78 2.48 6.77 4.72
CA GLY A 78 1.72 8.01 4.65
C GLY A 78 1.79 8.60 3.24
N THR A 79 0.63 8.86 2.62
CA THR A 79 0.53 9.34 1.22
C THR A 79 -0.20 10.67 1.10
N THR A 80 -0.23 11.45 2.18
CA THR A 80 -0.96 12.72 2.23
C THR A 80 -0.22 13.80 1.46
N GLY A 81 -0.88 14.35 0.43
CA GLY A 81 -0.40 15.48 -0.36
C GLY A 81 -0.91 16.84 0.13
N TYR A 82 -0.98 17.80 -0.78
CA TYR A 82 -1.39 19.17 -0.47
C TYR A 82 -2.85 19.28 0.01
N SER A 83 -3.71 18.40 -0.50
CA SER A 83 -5.14 18.38 -0.13
C SER A 83 -5.42 17.95 1.31
N GLY A 84 -4.41 17.43 2.03
CA GLY A 84 -4.58 16.84 3.35
C GLY A 84 -5.29 15.48 3.32
N LYS A 85 -5.62 14.94 2.14
CA LYS A 85 -6.19 13.60 1.95
C LYS A 85 -5.14 12.65 1.39
N PRO A 86 -5.25 11.33 1.68
CA PRO A 86 -4.37 10.35 1.09
C PRO A 86 -4.47 10.31 -0.45
N ILE A 87 -3.32 10.12 -1.09
CA ILE A 87 -3.22 9.75 -2.49
C ILE A 87 -3.15 8.22 -2.54
N HIS A 88 -4.06 7.59 -3.28
CA HIS A 88 -4.14 6.14 -3.40
C HIS A 88 -3.61 5.70 -4.76
N VAL A 89 -2.54 4.91 -4.71
CA VAL A 89 -1.94 4.28 -5.89
C VAL A 89 -2.03 2.77 -5.71
N ALA A 90 -2.58 2.08 -6.71
CA ALA A 90 -2.53 0.63 -6.79
C ALA A 90 -1.23 0.20 -7.46
N VAL A 91 -0.50 -0.71 -6.83
CA VAL A 91 0.77 -1.22 -7.34
C VAL A 91 0.66 -2.73 -7.48
N ALA A 92 1.00 -3.25 -8.66
CA ALA A 92 1.21 -4.66 -8.91
C ALA A 92 2.71 -4.96 -8.94
N ILE A 93 3.16 -5.93 -8.16
CA ILE A 93 4.57 -6.33 -8.04
C ILE A 93 4.74 -7.82 -8.31
N GLY A 94 5.74 -8.16 -9.11
CA GLY A 94 6.11 -9.54 -9.45
C GLY A 94 6.99 -10.22 -8.38
N PRO A 95 7.20 -11.54 -8.49
CA PRO A 95 8.04 -12.31 -7.56
C PRO A 95 9.52 -11.91 -7.59
N ASP A 96 9.96 -11.31 -8.68
CA ASP A 96 11.28 -10.74 -8.91
C ASP A 96 11.44 -9.32 -8.32
N ALA A 97 10.42 -8.82 -7.62
CA ALA A 97 10.34 -7.45 -7.11
C ALA A 97 10.35 -6.37 -8.20
N ILE A 98 9.93 -6.71 -9.43
CA ILE A 98 9.70 -5.73 -10.49
C ILE A 98 8.25 -5.26 -10.46
N LEU A 99 8.03 -3.94 -10.54
CA LEU A 99 6.67 -3.39 -10.64
C LEU A 99 6.05 -3.74 -11.99
N GLN A 100 4.95 -4.49 -12.00
CA GLN A 100 4.25 -4.89 -13.21
C GLN A 100 3.27 -3.81 -13.70
N ALA A 101 2.65 -3.08 -12.76
CA ALA A 101 1.79 -1.93 -13.05
C ALA A 101 1.69 -1.00 -11.85
N VAL A 102 1.48 0.29 -12.11
CA VAL A 102 1.27 1.31 -11.09
C VAL A 102 0.14 2.22 -11.57
N LYS A 103 -0.93 2.36 -10.78
CA LYS A 103 -2.13 3.10 -11.17
C LYS A 103 -2.57 4.07 -10.10
N LEU A 104 -2.70 5.34 -10.47
CA LEU A 104 -3.35 6.34 -9.62
C LEU A 104 -4.86 6.06 -9.58
N VAL A 105 -5.34 5.47 -8.48
CA VAL A 105 -6.76 5.08 -8.34
C VAL A 105 -7.61 6.21 -7.77
N LYS A 106 -7.06 7.03 -6.88
CA LYS A 106 -7.78 8.17 -6.29
C LYS A 106 -6.83 9.21 -5.72
N HIS A 107 -7.15 10.48 -5.96
CA HIS A 107 -6.51 11.61 -5.28
C HIS A 107 -7.50 12.78 -5.17
N SER A 108 -7.16 13.78 -4.36
CA SER A 108 -7.95 15.02 -4.21
C SER A 108 -7.09 16.27 -4.33
N GLU A 109 -5.95 16.14 -5.01
CA GLU A 109 -4.96 17.21 -5.14
C GLU A 109 -5.50 18.32 -6.05
N PRO A 110 -5.27 19.60 -5.74
CA PRO A 110 -5.79 20.74 -6.51
C PRO A 110 -5.04 20.96 -7.85
N ILE A 111 -4.41 19.93 -8.41
CA ILE A 111 -3.61 19.99 -9.64
C ILE A 111 -4.45 20.37 -10.86
N VAL A 112 -5.71 19.94 -10.91
CA VAL A 112 -6.63 20.30 -12.00
C VAL A 112 -7.02 21.77 -11.93
N LEU A 113 -7.13 22.34 -10.71
CA LEU A 113 -7.46 23.75 -10.51
C LEU A 113 -6.36 24.69 -11.02
N ILE A 114 -5.11 24.22 -11.05
CA ILE A 114 -3.96 24.94 -11.62
C ILE A 114 -3.69 24.57 -13.09
N GLY A 115 -4.60 23.86 -13.74
CA GLY A 115 -4.56 23.58 -15.17
C GLY A 115 -3.77 22.33 -15.58
N ILE A 116 -3.36 21.48 -14.64
CA ILE A 116 -2.69 20.21 -14.95
C ILE A 116 -3.75 19.12 -15.14
N PRO A 117 -3.85 18.48 -16.32
CA PRO A 117 -4.83 17.42 -16.55
C PRO A 117 -4.54 16.19 -15.66
N ASP A 118 -5.58 15.60 -15.09
CA ASP A 118 -5.51 14.36 -14.30
C ASP A 118 -4.81 13.21 -15.08
N ALA A 119 -5.11 13.09 -16.38
CA ALA A 119 -4.47 12.11 -17.26
C ALA A 119 -2.94 12.23 -17.31
N ARG A 120 -2.38 13.44 -17.12
CA ARG A 120 -0.92 13.65 -17.12
C ARG A 120 -0.28 13.07 -15.86
N VAL A 121 -0.95 13.17 -14.71
CA VAL A 121 -0.46 12.60 -13.45
C VAL A 121 -0.63 11.09 -13.45
N LYS A 122 -1.74 10.59 -14.00
CA LYS A 122 -1.94 9.15 -14.24
C LYS A 122 -0.83 8.57 -15.11
N ALA A 123 -0.53 9.19 -16.26
CA ALA A 123 0.53 8.72 -17.15
C ALA A 123 1.92 8.73 -16.49
N LEU A 124 2.24 9.75 -15.69
CA LEU A 124 3.50 9.77 -14.92
C LEU A 124 3.51 8.65 -13.88
N THR A 125 2.41 8.46 -13.14
CA THR A 125 2.28 7.38 -12.15
C THR A 125 2.43 6.00 -12.82
N GLU A 126 1.90 5.81 -14.01
CA GLU A 126 2.03 4.57 -14.78
C GLU A 126 3.45 4.29 -15.25
N SER A 127 4.29 5.33 -15.39
CA SER A 127 5.69 5.18 -15.81
C SER A 127 6.60 4.49 -14.78
N TYR A 128 6.11 4.29 -13.54
CA TYR A 128 6.82 3.50 -12.53
C TYR A 128 6.78 1.98 -12.79
N ALA A 129 5.96 1.52 -13.72
CA ALA A 129 6.01 0.13 -14.17
C ALA A 129 7.41 -0.20 -14.74
N GLY A 130 7.97 -1.34 -14.34
CA GLY A 130 9.32 -1.77 -14.69
C GLY A 130 10.40 -1.38 -13.68
N LEU A 131 10.07 -0.61 -12.62
CA LEU A 131 11.03 -0.34 -11.54
C LEU A 131 11.47 -1.62 -10.83
N ASP A 132 12.78 -1.72 -10.58
CA ASP A 132 13.40 -2.77 -9.76
C ASP A 132 13.46 -2.33 -8.30
N ILE A 133 12.59 -2.93 -7.48
CA ILE A 133 12.46 -2.57 -6.07
C ILE A 133 13.62 -3.12 -5.23
N ALA A 134 14.29 -4.19 -5.67
CA ALA A 134 15.49 -4.67 -5.00
C ALA A 134 16.65 -3.68 -5.20
N ALA A 135 16.80 -3.13 -6.41
CA ALA A 135 17.75 -2.06 -6.68
C ALA A 135 17.42 -0.79 -5.88
N GLU A 136 16.15 -0.39 -5.80
CA GLU A 136 15.72 0.73 -4.95
C GLU A 136 16.06 0.49 -3.48
N ALA A 137 15.80 -0.70 -2.94
CA ALA A 137 16.14 -1.02 -1.56
C ALA A 137 17.65 -0.92 -1.30
N ALA A 138 18.49 -1.31 -2.26
CA ALA A 138 19.94 -1.25 -2.15
C ALA A 138 20.50 0.19 -2.25
N SER A 139 19.86 1.06 -3.03
CA SER A 139 20.25 2.47 -3.17
C SER A 139 19.66 3.38 -2.09
N GLY A 140 18.76 2.86 -1.24
CA GLY A 140 18.02 3.66 -0.28
C GLY A 140 16.84 4.45 -0.90
N GLY A 141 16.31 3.97 -2.02
CA GLY A 141 15.16 4.55 -2.72
C GLY A 141 15.53 5.59 -3.78
N ALA A 142 16.75 5.53 -4.31
CA ALA A 142 17.28 6.49 -5.27
C ALA A 142 17.87 5.81 -6.53
N ALA A 143 17.38 4.62 -6.89
CA ALA A 143 17.91 3.89 -8.05
C ALA A 143 17.34 4.40 -9.39
N HIS A 144 16.29 5.22 -9.36
CA HIS A 144 15.65 5.80 -10.53
C HIS A 144 15.70 7.34 -10.52
N ASP A 145 15.49 7.92 -11.71
CA ASP A 145 15.36 9.35 -11.88
C ASP A 145 13.91 9.81 -11.65
N LEU A 146 13.74 10.79 -10.76
CA LEU A 146 12.43 11.37 -10.49
C LEU A 146 11.97 12.30 -11.63
N ASN A 147 10.91 11.91 -12.31
CA ASN A 147 10.21 12.77 -13.26
C ASN A 147 9.21 13.68 -12.54
N ILE A 148 9.21 14.98 -12.86
CA ILE A 148 8.33 15.96 -12.22
C ILE A 148 7.40 16.62 -13.24
N ILE A 149 6.16 16.88 -12.83
CA ILE A 149 5.25 17.80 -13.53
C ILE A 149 5.37 19.18 -12.91
N SER A 150 5.75 20.17 -13.73
CA SER A 150 5.81 21.57 -13.30
C SER A 150 4.48 22.02 -12.70
N GLY A 151 4.54 22.62 -11.50
CA GLY A 151 3.37 23.02 -10.72
C GLY A 151 2.78 21.95 -9.80
N ALA A 152 3.22 20.70 -9.88
CA ALA A 152 2.74 19.59 -9.04
C ALA A 152 3.86 18.84 -8.29
N THR A 153 5.03 19.47 -8.09
CA THR A 153 6.22 18.82 -7.53
C THR A 153 5.96 18.08 -6.22
N VAL A 154 5.27 18.70 -5.26
CA VAL A 154 4.98 18.06 -3.95
C VAL A 154 4.11 16.82 -4.12
N THR A 155 3.05 16.92 -4.91
CA THR A 155 2.17 15.79 -5.21
C THR A 155 2.94 14.65 -5.85
N ILE A 156 3.81 14.94 -6.84
CA ILE A 156 4.60 13.91 -7.52
C ILE A 156 5.64 13.29 -6.58
N MET A 157 6.32 14.08 -5.74
CA MET A 157 7.25 13.55 -4.73
C MET A 157 6.56 12.64 -3.72
N VAL A 158 5.30 12.94 -3.34
CA VAL A 158 4.53 12.06 -2.45
C VAL A 158 4.14 10.76 -3.16
N ILE A 159 3.74 10.82 -4.43
CA ILE A 159 3.46 9.61 -5.23
C ILE A 159 4.72 8.76 -5.33
N ASP A 160 5.84 9.37 -5.70
CA ASP A 160 7.15 8.74 -5.82
C ASP A 160 7.58 8.00 -4.55
N ASP A 161 7.72 8.75 -3.44
CA ASP A 161 8.11 8.21 -2.13
C ASP A 161 7.15 7.10 -1.71
N SER A 162 5.85 7.30 -1.95
CA SER A 162 4.85 6.32 -1.58
C SER A 162 4.98 5.02 -2.35
N VAL A 163 5.19 5.07 -3.68
CA VAL A 163 5.34 3.89 -4.53
C VAL A 163 6.60 3.14 -4.13
N VAL A 164 7.74 3.82 -4.03
CA VAL A 164 9.03 3.18 -3.72
C VAL A 164 9.01 2.56 -2.33
N ARG A 165 8.67 3.32 -1.28
CA ARG A 165 8.78 2.83 0.11
C ARG A 165 7.75 1.76 0.44
N SER A 166 6.53 1.88 -0.06
CA SER A 166 5.53 0.82 0.13
C SER A 166 5.92 -0.45 -0.61
N SER A 167 6.44 -0.34 -1.83
CA SER A 167 6.89 -1.51 -2.60
C SER A 167 8.07 -2.21 -1.93
N ILE A 168 9.06 -1.48 -1.41
CA ILE A 168 10.16 -2.06 -0.63
C ILE A 168 9.61 -2.81 0.58
N ARG A 169 8.64 -2.23 1.30
CA ARG A 169 8.02 -2.88 2.46
C ARG A 169 7.30 -4.17 2.05
N VAL A 170 6.45 -4.11 1.03
CA VAL A 170 5.74 -5.30 0.52
C VAL A 170 6.71 -6.38 0.05
N ALA A 171 7.74 -6.00 -0.71
CA ALA A 171 8.74 -6.95 -1.20
C ALA A 171 9.51 -7.64 -0.07
N ARG A 172 9.83 -6.92 1.01
CA ARG A 172 10.46 -7.51 2.20
C ARG A 172 9.54 -8.46 2.97
N GLU A 173 8.28 -8.09 3.17
CA GLU A 173 7.31 -8.93 3.89
C GLU A 173 6.98 -10.22 3.10
N LEU A 174 6.95 -10.13 1.77
CA LEU A 174 6.66 -11.26 0.89
C LEU A 174 7.91 -12.03 0.43
N GLY A 175 9.12 -11.57 0.75
CA GLY A 175 10.38 -12.21 0.34
C GLY A 175 10.68 -12.10 -1.17
N LEU A 176 10.20 -11.04 -1.84
CA LEU A 176 10.31 -10.88 -3.29
C LEU A 176 11.70 -10.38 -3.69
N GLY A 177 12.20 -10.79 -4.86
CA GLY A 177 13.48 -10.31 -5.41
C GLY A 177 14.69 -10.58 -4.50
N GLY A 178 14.59 -11.55 -3.58
CA GLY A 178 15.64 -11.86 -2.60
C GLY A 178 15.72 -10.87 -1.42
N LEU A 179 14.76 -9.97 -1.27
CA LEU A 179 14.67 -9.07 -0.13
C LEU A 179 14.19 -9.82 1.12
N ALA A 180 14.87 -9.61 2.23
CA ALA A 180 14.46 -10.15 3.53
C ALA A 180 13.67 -9.10 4.34
N PRO A 181 12.79 -9.53 5.28
CA PRO A 181 12.19 -8.64 6.27
C PRO A 181 13.24 -7.74 6.91
N ALA A 182 12.91 -6.47 7.13
CA ALA A 182 13.83 -5.55 7.78
C ALA A 182 14.17 -6.09 9.19
N THR A 183 15.45 -6.35 9.45
CA THR A 183 15.91 -6.60 10.82
C THR A 183 15.62 -5.34 11.64
N ALA A 184 14.95 -5.49 12.78
CA ALA A 184 14.72 -4.38 13.70
C ALA A 184 16.08 -3.75 14.05
N PRO A 185 16.18 -2.41 14.12
CA PRO A 185 17.43 -1.77 14.51
C PRO A 185 17.81 -2.29 15.91
N GLU A 186 19.00 -2.87 16.02
CA GLU A 186 19.64 -3.09 17.31
C GLU A 186 19.86 -1.70 17.92
N GLY A 187 19.07 -1.37 18.94
CA GLY A 187 19.15 -0.11 19.67
C GLY A 187 20.35 -0.02 20.59
#